data_AF-A0A6P3WC63-F1
#
_entry.id   AF-A0A6P3WC63-F1
#
_cell.length_a   1.000
_cell.length_b   1.000
_cell.length_c   1.000
_cell.angle_alpha   90.00
_cell.angle_beta   90.00
_cell.angle_gamma   90.00
#
_symmetry.space_group_name_H-M   'P 1'
#
loop_
_entity.id
_entity.type
_entity.pdbx_description
1 polymer ?
#
loop_
_entity_poly.entity_id
_entity_poly.type
_entity_poly.pdbx_seq_one_letter_code
_entity_poly.pdbx_strand_id
1 'polypeptide(L)'
;MPSLITEPLTPLFNMERDDRKRNKNIGKNLMCRLQCMFSHSSTPETRLTLEETQQWTQSLERLLDSKYGLATFRTYLKSEFSDENIEFWLTCEEYKKIKSSFRMTSKAKKIYEQFVKAESPKEINIDYHTREQIKRNVKNPTIHCFDEAQRIVYGLMERDSYPRFLRSDMYRTLLENLAADAVKG
;
A
#
# COMPACT_ATOMS: atom_id res chain seq x y z
N MET A 1 16.33 -40.94 40.27
CA MET A 1 17.19 -40.70 39.09
C MET A 1 16.27 -40.44 37.91
N PRO A 2 16.06 -39.18 37.48
CA PRO A 2 15.15 -38.90 36.37
C PRO A 2 15.84 -39.15 35.03
N SER A 3 15.23 -40.00 34.21
CA SER A 3 15.60 -40.25 32.81
C SER A 3 14.98 -39.19 31.92
N LEU A 4 15.83 -38.50 31.16
CA LEU A 4 15.52 -37.46 30.18
C LEU A 4 14.64 -38.04 29.06
N ILE A 5 13.42 -37.52 28.94
CA ILE A 5 12.58 -37.74 27.75
C ILE A 5 12.90 -36.59 26.79
N THR A 6 13.50 -36.97 25.66
CA THR A 6 13.79 -36.11 24.51
C THR A 6 12.50 -35.69 23.83
N GLU A 7 12.22 -34.41 23.71
CA GLU A 7 11.17 -33.90 22.82
C GLU A 7 11.62 -33.99 21.35
N PRO A 8 10.74 -34.36 20.40
CA PRO A 8 11.02 -34.20 18.99
C PRO A 8 10.67 -32.76 18.56
N LEU A 9 11.71 -32.02 18.17
CA LEU A 9 11.61 -30.79 17.39
C LEU A 9 10.82 -31.05 16.09
N THR A 10 9.65 -30.43 15.96
CA THR A 10 8.89 -30.37 14.71
C THR A 10 9.63 -29.54 13.64
N PRO A 11 9.57 -29.92 12.35
CA PRO A 11 10.44 -29.38 11.32
C PRO A 11 9.96 -28.02 10.82
N LEU A 12 10.75 -26.98 11.10
CA LEU A 12 10.60 -25.63 10.58
C LEU A 12 11.11 -25.54 9.12
N PHE A 13 10.55 -26.33 8.20
CA PHE A 13 10.94 -26.28 6.78
C PHE A 13 9.78 -26.72 5.90
N ASN A 14 9.00 -25.75 5.38
CA ASN A 14 8.38 -25.80 4.03
C ASN A 14 7.38 -24.65 3.67
N MET A 15 7.25 -23.54 4.41
CA MET A 15 6.35 -22.44 3.98
C MET A 15 6.93 -21.51 2.89
N GLU A 16 8.25 -21.32 2.80
CA GLU A 16 8.85 -20.34 1.87
C GLU A 16 8.70 -20.68 0.37
N ARG A 17 8.36 -21.92 0.01
CA ARG A 17 8.23 -22.34 -1.40
C ARG A 17 6.86 -22.04 -1.98
N ASP A 18 5.83 -21.98 -1.12
CA ASP A 18 4.44 -21.77 -1.58
C ASP A 18 4.15 -20.28 -1.79
N ASP A 19 4.67 -19.42 -0.92
CA ASP A 19 4.57 -17.95 -1.07
C ASP A 19 5.27 -17.46 -2.34
N ARG A 20 6.41 -18.06 -2.71
CA ARG A 20 7.12 -17.72 -3.97
C ARG A 20 6.32 -18.08 -5.22
N LYS A 21 5.63 -19.25 -5.22
CA LYS A 21 4.76 -19.64 -6.34
C LYS A 21 3.52 -18.76 -6.42
N ARG A 22 2.91 -18.45 -5.28
CA ARG A 22 1.76 -17.54 -5.18
C ARG A 22 2.13 -16.13 -5.67
N ASN A 23 3.27 -15.59 -5.25
CA ASN A 23 3.74 -14.26 -5.66
C ASN A 23 4.10 -14.17 -7.14
N LYS A 24 4.72 -15.21 -7.73
CA LYS A 24 4.96 -15.28 -9.18
C LYS A 24 3.66 -15.25 -9.98
N ASN A 25 2.63 -15.97 -9.53
CA ASN A 25 1.32 -15.96 -10.17
C ASN A 25 0.59 -14.63 -9.97
N ILE A 26 0.74 -13.98 -8.81
CA ILE A 26 0.22 -12.64 -8.56
C ILE A 26 0.87 -11.62 -9.50
N GLY A 27 2.19 -11.64 -9.68
CA GLY A 27 2.90 -10.73 -10.59
C GLY A 27 2.46 -10.85 -12.05
N LYS A 28 2.30 -12.08 -12.55
CA LYS A 28 1.79 -12.32 -13.92
C LYS A 28 0.34 -11.85 -14.11
N ASN A 29 -0.53 -12.19 -13.16
CA ASN A 29 -1.93 -11.73 -13.19
C ASN A 29 -2.02 -10.20 -13.02
N LEU A 30 -1.15 -9.60 -12.21
CA LEU A 30 -1.09 -8.17 -12.01
C LEU A 30 -0.71 -7.44 -13.30
N MET A 31 0.28 -7.93 -14.05
CA MET A 31 0.64 -7.33 -15.34
C MET A 31 -0.50 -7.36 -16.35
N CYS A 32 -1.17 -8.50 -16.50
CA CYS A 32 -2.37 -8.57 -17.36
C CYS A 32 -3.46 -7.61 -16.87
N ARG A 33 -3.67 -7.50 -15.56
CA ARG A 33 -4.65 -6.57 -14.98
C ARG A 33 -4.27 -5.11 -15.18
N LEU A 34 -3.01 -4.74 -14.99
CA LEU A 34 -2.52 -3.38 -15.23
C LEU A 34 -2.65 -3.04 -16.71
N GLN A 35 -2.24 -3.93 -17.62
CA GLN A 35 -2.42 -3.74 -19.06
C GLN A 35 -3.91 -3.57 -19.40
N CYS A 36 -4.81 -4.44 -18.92
CA CYS A 36 -6.25 -4.30 -19.19
C CYS A 36 -6.86 -3.04 -18.57
N MET A 37 -6.49 -2.68 -17.33
CA MET A 37 -6.99 -1.49 -16.65
C MET A 37 -6.68 -0.19 -17.39
N PHE A 38 -5.62 -0.17 -18.20
CA PHE A 38 -5.16 1.02 -18.91
C PHE A 38 -5.14 0.85 -20.45
N SER A 39 -5.65 -0.27 -21.00
CA SER A 39 -5.77 -0.51 -22.46
C SER A 39 -6.77 0.41 -23.17
N HIS A 40 -7.55 1.20 -22.42
CA HIS A 40 -8.51 2.17 -22.97
C HIS A 40 -7.96 3.61 -23.06
N SER A 41 -6.69 3.87 -22.73
CA SER A 41 -6.06 5.16 -23.05
C SER A 41 -5.48 5.12 -24.47
N SER A 42 -6.10 5.86 -25.38
CA SER A 42 -5.82 5.87 -26.82
C SER A 42 -4.46 6.47 -27.23
N THR A 43 -3.46 6.55 -26.35
CA THR A 43 -2.13 7.11 -26.65
C THR A 43 -1.01 6.09 -26.42
N PRO A 44 -0.08 5.89 -27.37
CA PRO A 44 1.07 4.98 -27.23
C PRO A 44 2.01 5.32 -26.05
N GLU A 45 1.92 6.53 -25.52
CA GLU A 45 2.76 7.10 -24.46
C GLU A 45 2.40 6.62 -23.04
N THR A 46 1.33 5.84 -22.87
CA THR A 46 0.87 5.39 -21.54
C THR A 46 1.34 3.98 -21.14
N ARG A 47 2.18 3.30 -21.92
CA ARG A 47 2.70 1.99 -21.52
C ARG A 47 3.76 2.13 -20.44
N LEU A 48 3.60 1.37 -19.35
CA LEU A 48 4.59 1.28 -18.28
C LEU A 48 5.95 0.87 -18.86
N THR A 49 6.98 1.67 -18.59
CA THR A 49 8.35 1.41 -19.06
C THR A 49 9.24 0.89 -17.92
N LEU A 50 10.35 0.24 -18.30
CA LEU A 50 11.37 -0.17 -17.33
C LEU A 50 11.95 1.04 -16.58
N GLU A 51 12.21 2.13 -17.30
CA GLU A 51 12.73 3.38 -16.73
C GLU A 51 11.77 3.98 -15.70
N GLU A 52 10.47 4.09 -16.01
CA GLU A 52 9.46 4.57 -15.06
C GLU A 52 9.42 3.68 -13.81
N THR A 53 9.45 2.36 -14.00
CA THR A 53 9.41 1.38 -12.90
C THR A 53 10.63 1.49 -11.99
N GLN A 54 11.80 1.84 -12.55
CA GLN A 54 13.03 2.09 -11.78
C GLN A 54 12.95 3.38 -10.96
N GLN A 55 12.20 4.39 -11.39
CA GLN A 55 12.01 5.61 -10.59
C GLN A 55 11.28 5.34 -9.26
N TRP A 56 10.50 4.25 -9.19
CA TRP A 56 9.78 3.88 -7.96
C TRP A 56 10.72 3.51 -6.81
N THR A 57 11.99 3.21 -7.06
CA THR A 57 12.97 2.91 -6.01
C THR A 57 13.54 4.15 -5.35
N GLN A 58 13.34 5.33 -5.93
CA GLN A 58 13.96 6.58 -5.47
C GLN A 58 13.28 7.12 -4.21
N SER A 59 11.95 7.03 -4.15
CA SER A 59 11.17 7.36 -2.95
C SER A 59 9.77 6.77 -3.03
N LEU A 60 9.11 6.64 -1.87
CA LEU A 60 7.70 6.27 -1.81
C LEU A 60 6.85 7.31 -2.56
N GLU A 61 7.16 8.60 -2.47
CA GLU A 61 6.50 9.67 -3.24
C GLU A 61 6.51 9.39 -4.75
N ARG A 62 7.67 9.06 -5.34
CA ARG A 62 7.77 8.72 -6.77
C ARG A 62 6.92 7.50 -7.15
N LEU A 63 6.86 6.52 -6.26
CA LEU A 63 6.01 5.34 -6.43
C LEU A 63 4.50 5.71 -6.41
N LEU A 64 4.09 6.59 -5.49
CA LEU A 64 2.69 6.99 -5.34
C LEU A 64 2.21 7.96 -6.44
N ASP A 65 3.12 8.76 -7.02
CA ASP A 65 2.83 9.66 -8.14
C ASP A 65 2.62 8.92 -9.46
N SER A 66 3.24 7.73 -9.62
CA SER A 66 2.97 6.87 -10.78
C SER A 66 1.64 6.15 -10.61
N LYS A 67 0.75 6.25 -11.61
CA LYS A 67 -0.52 5.51 -11.64
C LYS A 67 -0.30 3.99 -11.54
N TYR A 68 0.72 3.50 -12.23
CA TYR A 68 1.11 2.09 -12.21
C TYR A 68 1.77 1.72 -10.88
N GLY A 69 2.64 2.59 -10.36
CA GLY A 69 3.28 2.42 -9.08
C GLY A 69 2.27 2.28 -7.95
N LEU A 70 1.34 3.22 -7.85
CA LEU A 70 0.25 3.22 -6.87
C LEU A 70 -0.62 1.96 -6.96
N ALA A 71 -1.02 1.57 -8.18
CA ALA A 71 -1.86 0.38 -8.38
C ALA A 71 -1.13 -0.91 -7.98
N THR A 72 0.15 -1.01 -8.31
CA THR A 72 1.01 -2.15 -7.97
C THR A 72 1.23 -2.20 -6.46
N PHE A 73 1.58 -1.08 -5.83
CA PHE A 73 1.80 -1.00 -4.39
C PHE A 73 0.53 -1.27 -3.59
N ARG A 74 -0.64 -0.78 -4.02
CA ARG A 74 -1.91 -1.12 -3.39
C ARG A 74 -2.21 -2.63 -3.46
N THR A 75 -1.86 -3.27 -4.58
CA THR A 75 -2.00 -4.74 -4.71
C THR A 75 -1.06 -5.47 -3.76
N TYR A 76 0.17 -4.98 -3.61
CA TYR A 76 1.14 -5.49 -2.64
C TYR A 76 0.58 -5.44 -1.21
N LEU A 77 0.14 -4.26 -0.78
CA LEU A 77 -0.36 -4.06 0.58
C LEU A 77 -1.58 -4.93 0.88
N LYS A 78 -2.46 -5.16 -0.11
CA LYS A 78 -3.59 -6.11 0.03
C LYS A 78 -3.13 -7.55 0.25
N SER A 79 -2.04 -7.95 -0.39
CA SER A 79 -1.47 -9.30 -0.19
C SER A 79 -0.88 -9.49 1.21
N GLU A 80 -0.51 -8.39 1.86
CA GLU A 80 0.03 -8.35 3.22
C GLU A 80 -0.97 -7.87 4.27
N PHE A 81 -2.24 -7.68 3.89
CA PHE A 81 -3.31 -7.21 4.77
C PHE A 81 -2.99 -5.86 5.45
N SER A 82 -2.34 -4.95 4.73
CA SER A 82 -1.92 -3.64 5.22
C SER A 82 -2.36 -2.49 4.30
N ASP A 83 -3.41 -2.70 3.49
CA ASP A 83 -3.89 -1.73 2.50
C ASP A 83 -4.70 -0.57 3.09
N GLU A 84 -5.12 -0.66 4.36
CA GLU A 84 -5.71 0.45 5.10
C GLU A 84 -4.81 1.68 5.13
N ASN A 85 -3.49 1.49 5.18
CA ASN A 85 -2.51 2.58 5.24
C ASN A 85 -2.54 3.46 3.98
N ILE A 86 -2.50 2.83 2.80
CA ILE A 86 -2.55 3.58 1.53
C ILE A 86 -3.95 4.14 1.27
N GLU A 87 -5.00 3.41 1.65
CA GLU A 87 -6.37 3.91 1.51
C GLU A 87 -6.63 5.13 2.39
N PHE A 88 -6.17 5.12 3.63
CA PHE A 88 -6.24 6.28 4.50
C PHE A 88 -5.48 7.46 3.92
N TRP A 89 -4.22 7.25 3.50
CA TRP A 89 -3.39 8.31 2.94
C TRP A 89 -4.02 8.97 1.71
N LEU A 90 -4.53 8.18 0.76
CA LEU A 90 -5.24 8.70 -0.42
C LEU A 90 -6.53 9.44 -0.04
N THR A 91 -7.26 8.92 0.94
CA THR A 91 -8.49 9.55 1.43
C THR A 91 -8.21 10.92 2.06
N CYS A 92 -7.07 11.08 2.74
CA CYS A 92 -6.60 12.37 3.25
C CYS A 92 -6.25 13.35 2.11
N GLU A 93 -5.58 12.88 1.05
CA GLU A 93 -5.29 13.71 -0.13
C GLU A 93 -6.56 14.21 -0.85
N GLU A 94 -7.59 13.36 -0.94
CA GLU A 94 -8.91 13.79 -1.42
C GLU A 94 -9.58 14.79 -0.48
N TYR A 95 -9.47 14.55 0.82
CA TYR A 95 -10.09 15.37 1.85
C TYR A 95 -9.59 16.82 1.81
N LYS A 96 -8.28 17.03 1.65
CA LYS A 96 -7.66 18.36 1.54
C LYS A 96 -8.16 19.19 0.34
N LYS A 97 -8.69 18.52 -0.69
CA LYS A 97 -9.25 19.18 -1.90
C LYS A 97 -10.68 19.68 -1.68
N ILE A 98 -11.35 19.29 -0.60
CA ILE A 98 -12.74 19.70 -0.31
C ILE A 98 -12.78 21.16 0.13
N LYS A 99 -13.61 21.97 -0.55
CA LYS A 99 -13.85 23.39 -0.19
C LYS A 99 -15.17 23.64 0.53
N SER A 100 -16.15 22.76 0.37
CA SER A 100 -17.46 22.87 1.03
C SER A 100 -17.38 22.41 2.48
N SER A 101 -17.73 23.28 3.43
CA SER A 101 -17.75 22.98 4.87
C SER A 101 -18.66 21.79 5.21
N PHE A 102 -19.83 21.69 4.58
CA PHE A 102 -20.75 20.56 4.76
C PHE A 102 -20.12 19.23 4.31
N ARG A 103 -19.53 19.20 3.11
CA ARG A 103 -18.86 18.00 2.59
C ARG A 103 -17.63 17.62 3.42
N MET A 104 -16.88 18.62 3.88
CA MET A 104 -15.71 18.43 4.73
C MET A 104 -16.13 17.78 6.05
N THR A 105 -17.18 18.30 6.70
CA THR A 105 -17.72 17.74 7.93
C THR A 105 -18.19 16.29 7.75
N SER A 106 -18.92 16.00 6.67
CA SER A 106 -19.37 14.64 6.37
C SER A 106 -18.19 13.69 6.09
N LYS A 107 -17.21 14.09 5.28
CA LYS A 107 -16.04 13.26 4.95
C LYS A 107 -15.13 13.07 6.18
N ALA A 108 -14.94 14.08 7.02
CA ALA A 108 -14.14 13.97 8.25
C ALA A 108 -14.70 12.91 9.21
N LYS A 109 -16.03 12.91 9.42
CA LYS A 109 -16.69 11.88 10.24
C LYS A 109 -16.49 10.47 9.67
N LYS A 110 -16.66 10.31 8.36
CA LYS A 110 -16.44 9.02 7.67
C LYS A 110 -14.99 8.54 7.81
N ILE A 111 -14.01 9.41 7.61
CA ILE A 111 -12.58 9.07 7.78
C ILE A 111 -12.33 8.62 9.21
N TYR A 112 -12.87 9.35 10.19
CA TYR A 112 -12.71 8.99 11.60
C TYR A 112 -13.29 7.62 11.93
N GLU A 113 -14.53 7.34 11.52
CA GLU A 113 -15.21 6.07 11.79
C GLU A 113 -14.55 4.88 11.09
N GLN A 114 -13.98 5.10 9.90
CA GLN A 114 -13.42 4.04 9.08
C GLN A 114 -11.98 3.68 9.47
N PHE A 115 -11.16 4.69 9.84
CA PHE A 115 -9.72 4.53 10.00
C PHE A 115 -9.17 4.88 11.38
N VAL A 116 -9.82 5.78 12.14
CA VAL A 116 -9.21 6.38 13.35
C VAL A 116 -9.84 5.89 14.64
N LYS A 117 -11.16 5.66 14.65
CA LYS A 117 -11.88 5.17 15.82
C LYS A 117 -11.30 3.83 16.24
N ALA A 118 -11.17 3.61 17.55
CA ALA A 118 -10.80 2.30 18.09
C ALA A 118 -11.79 1.25 17.58
N GLU A 119 -11.25 0.10 17.17
CA GLU A 119 -11.98 -1.02 16.59
C GLU A 119 -12.68 -0.67 15.27
N SER A 120 -12.16 0.34 14.56
CA SER A 120 -12.65 0.66 13.22
C SER A 120 -12.27 -0.45 12.23
N PRO A 121 -13.08 -0.69 11.18
CA PRO A 121 -12.85 -1.80 10.27
C PRO A 121 -11.52 -1.72 9.49
N LYS A 122 -10.94 -0.52 9.39
CA LYS A 122 -9.65 -0.26 8.75
C LYS A 122 -8.75 0.59 9.64
N GLU A 123 -8.72 0.27 10.92
CA GLU A 123 -7.97 1.02 11.93
C GLU A 123 -6.49 1.17 11.56
N ILE A 124 -6.01 2.41 11.46
CA ILE A 124 -4.60 2.71 11.19
C ILE A 124 -3.77 2.68 12.47
N ASN A 125 -2.50 2.30 12.35
CA ASN A 125 -1.57 2.24 13.48
C ASN A 125 -1.05 3.64 13.86
N ILE A 126 -1.76 4.31 14.78
CA ILE A 126 -1.39 5.61 15.37
C ILE A 126 -1.51 5.57 16.90
N ASP A 127 -0.75 6.42 17.57
CA ASP A 127 -0.75 6.50 19.03
C ASP A 127 -2.04 7.13 19.59
N TYR A 128 -2.24 6.96 20.90
CA TYR A 128 -3.41 7.47 21.60
C TYR A 128 -3.55 8.99 21.49
N HIS A 129 -2.43 9.72 21.58
CA HIS A 129 -2.45 11.18 21.54
C HIS A 129 -2.91 11.71 20.17
N THR A 130 -2.40 11.14 19.07
CA THR A 130 -2.83 11.51 17.71
C THR A 130 -4.31 11.22 17.51
N ARG A 131 -4.78 10.05 17.98
CA ARG A 131 -6.19 9.67 17.88
C ARG A 131 -7.12 10.64 18.60
N GLU A 132 -6.81 11.00 19.85
CA GLU A 132 -7.62 11.95 20.61
C GLU A 132 -7.56 13.37 20.04
N GLN A 133 -6.45 13.77 19.42
CA GLN A 133 -6.37 15.02 18.68
C GLN A 133 -7.32 15.03 17.48
N ILE A 134 -7.32 13.97 16.66
CA ILE A 134 -8.24 13.87 15.51
C ILE A 134 -9.69 13.86 15.98
N LYS A 135 -10.02 13.12 17.03
CA LYS A 135 -11.37 13.09 17.61
C LYS A 135 -11.88 14.47 18.02
N ARG A 136 -10.99 15.36 18.51
CA ARG A 136 -11.33 16.77 18.76
C ARG A 136 -11.48 17.55 17.46
N ASN A 137 -10.55 17.40 16.52
CA ASN A 137 -10.57 18.12 15.24
C ASN A 137 -11.81 17.81 14.40
N VAL A 138 -12.28 16.57 14.40
CA VAL A 138 -13.47 16.13 13.63
C VAL A 138 -14.76 16.81 14.09
N LYS A 139 -14.81 17.40 15.30
CA LYS A 139 -15.95 18.20 15.75
C LYS A 139 -16.08 19.51 14.97
N ASN A 140 -14.96 20.16 14.65
CA ASN A 140 -14.86 21.37 13.86
C ASN A 140 -13.74 21.21 12.81
N PRO A 141 -13.99 20.44 11.74
CA PRO A 141 -12.95 19.98 10.85
C PRO A 141 -12.34 21.10 10.01
N THR A 142 -11.03 21.06 9.87
CA THR A 142 -10.24 21.91 8.96
C THR A 142 -9.56 21.04 7.91
N ILE A 143 -8.92 21.67 6.90
CA ILE A 143 -8.13 20.94 5.90
C ILE A 143 -6.97 20.14 6.53
N HIS A 144 -6.50 20.56 7.71
CA HIS A 144 -5.38 19.97 8.46
C HIS A 144 -5.81 18.91 9.48
N CYS A 145 -7.09 18.50 9.48
CA CYS A 145 -7.69 17.63 10.49
C CYS A 145 -6.90 16.31 10.70
N PHE A 146 -6.27 15.79 9.63
CA PHE A 146 -5.63 14.48 9.58
C PHE A 146 -4.13 14.52 9.27
N ASP A 147 -3.51 15.71 9.19
CA ASP A 147 -2.14 15.86 8.68
C ASP A 147 -1.11 15.03 9.47
N GLU A 148 -1.23 15.03 10.80
CA GLU A 148 -0.29 14.30 11.66
C GLU A 148 -0.43 12.78 11.50
N ALA A 149 -1.65 12.24 11.50
CA ALA A 149 -1.86 10.82 11.23
C ALA A 149 -1.42 10.44 9.82
N GLN A 150 -1.67 11.29 8.82
CA GLN A 150 -1.25 11.03 7.45
C GLN A 150 0.27 10.95 7.34
N ARG A 151 1.00 11.83 8.03
CA ARG A 151 2.47 11.81 8.13
C ARG A 151 2.98 10.54 8.79
N ILE A 152 2.35 10.11 9.88
CA ILE A 152 2.70 8.87 10.59
C ILE A 152 2.51 7.65 9.69
N VAL A 153 1.34 7.53 9.04
CA VAL A 153 1.01 6.41 8.15
C VAL A 153 1.89 6.38 6.91
N TYR A 154 2.21 7.54 6.32
CA TYR A 154 3.19 7.61 5.23
C TYR A 154 4.55 7.07 5.69
N GLY A 155 5.05 7.54 6.84
CA GLY A 155 6.32 7.05 7.39
C GLY A 155 6.31 5.57 7.78
N LEU A 156 5.15 5.03 8.19
CA LEU A 156 4.98 3.60 8.43
C LEU A 156 5.16 2.80 7.13
N MET A 157 4.46 3.18 6.06
CA MET A 157 4.62 2.54 4.75
C MET A 157 6.05 2.69 4.24
N GLU A 158 6.64 3.87 4.36
CA GLU A 158 7.99 4.17 3.86
C GLU A 158 9.08 3.34 4.55
N ARG A 159 8.96 3.10 5.87
CA ARG A 159 9.98 2.36 6.63
C ARG A 159 9.77 0.85 6.62
N ASP A 160 8.55 0.36 6.39
CA ASP A 160 8.22 -1.05 6.46
C ASP A 160 7.78 -1.63 5.11
N SER A 161 6.56 -1.35 4.67
CA SER A 161 5.97 -2.05 3.52
C SER A 161 6.64 -1.68 2.18
N TYR A 162 7.11 -0.44 2.01
CA TYR A 162 7.77 0.05 0.80
C TYR A 162 9.11 -0.67 0.51
N PRO A 163 10.08 -0.76 1.44
CA PRO A 163 11.32 -1.50 1.18
C PRO A 163 11.09 -3.02 1.04
N ARG A 164 10.01 -3.56 1.62
CA ARG A 164 9.61 -4.97 1.38
C ARG A 164 9.00 -5.14 -0.01
N PHE A 165 8.16 -4.22 -0.46
CA PHE A 165 7.62 -4.17 -1.82
C PHE A 165 8.72 -4.18 -2.89
N LEU A 166 9.74 -3.33 -2.77
CA LEU A 166 10.84 -3.26 -3.73
C LEU A 166 11.69 -4.54 -3.78
N ARG A 167 11.68 -5.36 -2.72
CA ARG A 167 12.35 -6.66 -2.67
C ARG A 167 11.43 -7.83 -3.03
N SER A 168 10.14 -7.56 -3.19
CA SER A 168 9.13 -8.59 -3.44
C SER A 168 9.30 -9.23 -4.82
N ASP A 169 8.93 -10.50 -4.92
CA ASP A 169 8.86 -11.19 -6.22
C ASP A 169 7.90 -10.49 -7.18
N MET A 170 6.90 -9.78 -6.67
CA MET A 170 5.93 -9.04 -7.47
C MET A 170 6.61 -7.90 -8.24
N TYR A 171 7.44 -7.09 -7.55
CA TYR A 171 8.21 -6.02 -8.19
C TYR A 171 9.33 -6.56 -9.08
N ARG A 172 10.02 -7.63 -8.67
CA ARG A 172 11.07 -8.27 -9.48
C ARG A 172 10.52 -8.87 -10.78
N THR A 173 9.42 -9.61 -10.70
CA THR A 173 8.76 -10.20 -11.88
C THR A 173 8.28 -9.11 -12.84
N LEU A 174 7.81 -7.98 -12.30
CA LEU A 174 7.44 -6.81 -13.11
C LEU A 174 8.64 -6.30 -13.93
N LEU A 175 9.79 -6.07 -13.29
CA LEU A 175 11.01 -5.63 -13.97
C LEU A 175 11.49 -6.63 -15.02
N GLU A 176 11.48 -7.93 -14.70
CA GLU A 176 11.89 -9.01 -15.61
C GLU A 176 11.02 -9.06 -16.87
N ASN A 177 9.69 -8.92 -16.72
CA ASN A 177 8.77 -8.90 -17.86
C ASN A 177 9.00 -7.68 -18.76
N LEU A 178 9.16 -6.49 -18.17
CA LEU A 178 9.42 -5.25 -18.92
C LEU A 178 10.76 -5.30 -19.66
N ALA A 179 11.78 -5.89 -19.04
CA ALA A 179 13.08 -6.09 -19.68
C ALA A 179 12.99 -7.09 -20.85
N ALA A 180 12.22 -8.17 -20.70
CA ALA A 180 12.02 -9.16 -21.76
C ALA A 180 11.24 -8.58 -22.96
N ASP A 181 10.28 -7.70 -22.72
CA ASP A 181 9.52 -7.02 -23.77
C ASP A 181 10.38 -5.99 -24.52
N ALA A 182 11.32 -5.32 -23.84
CA ALA A 182 12.24 -4.37 -24.46
C ALA A 182 13.29 -5.01 -25.38
N VAL A 183 13.58 -6.31 -25.23
CA VAL A 183 14.54 -7.05 -26.06
C VAL A 183 13.89 -7.67 -27.31
N LYS A 184 12.55 -7.74 -27.34
CA LYS A 184 11.78 -8.35 -28.43
C LYS A 184 11.22 -7.34 -29.44
N GLY A 185 11.30 -6.04 -29.14
CA GLY A 185 10.93 -4.95 -30.04
C GLY A 185 12.15 -4.40 -30.77
#